data_AF-A0A838S1H2-F1
#
_entry.id   AF-A0A838S1H2-F1
#
_cell.length_a   1.000
_cell.length_b   1.000
_cell.length_c   1.000
_cell.angle_alpha   90.00
_cell.angle_beta   90.00
_cell.angle_gamma   90.00
#
_symmetry.space_group_name_H-M   'P 1'
#
loop_
_entity.id
_entity.type
_entity.pdbx_description
1 polymer ?
#
loop_
_entity_poly.entity_id
_entity_poly.type
_entity_poly.pdbx_seq_one_letter_code
_entity_poly.pdbx_strand_id
1 'polypeptide(L)'
;GRGIGAALGCDPDLVDTAGLAHDIGHPPFGHNGEIALDAVASGCGGFEGNAQTLRILTRLEPKVLGPATRCYGLNLTRAALDATTKYPWPRSEGRRKFGVYADDAAVFGWLREDAPEGRRCLEAQVMDWADDVAYSVHDVEDGIVAGRVDLDALGDPGERATIATLAAGHFSHLPAAAFEAAALGLLDLHVVDALRRYDGSLGAQVALKALTSELVGRFVSAVVGATLGQCGPGPLCRYRADLVVPERVGAEVALLKAVALRFVMSDPRLLTVQADQRELLTGLCVELTARAPEALDPALRPAWEAAGGDAGRLRVVVDQVASLTDAQAVRWHATLTGRGLGSGRDLDRSPASC
;
A
#
# COMPACT_ATOMS: atom_id res chain seq x y z
N GLY A 1 1.51 14.61 1.85
CA GLY A 1 0.36 14.96 1.00
C GLY A 1 -0.04 16.42 1.18
N ARG A 2 -0.65 16.76 2.32
CA ARG A 2 -1.24 18.08 2.62
C ARG A 2 -0.37 19.29 2.22
N GLY A 3 0.93 19.27 2.53
CA GLY A 3 1.85 20.35 2.16
C GLY A 3 2.06 20.54 0.65
N ILE A 4 2.17 19.44 -0.10
CA ILE A 4 2.25 19.48 -1.58
C ILE A 4 0.94 20.04 -2.15
N GLY A 5 -0.19 19.52 -1.67
CA GLY A 5 -1.52 19.95 -2.12
C GLY A 5 -1.72 21.45 -1.94
N ALA A 6 -1.43 21.98 -0.74
CA ALA A 6 -1.53 23.41 -0.47
C ALA A 6 -0.64 24.25 -1.40
N ALA A 7 0.60 23.81 -1.66
CA ALA A 7 1.53 24.54 -2.51
C ALA A 7 1.12 24.56 -4.00
N LEU A 8 0.44 23.51 -4.47
CA LEU A 8 -0.06 23.40 -5.86
C LEU A 8 -1.48 23.96 -6.04
N GLY A 9 -2.11 24.42 -4.94
CA GLY A 9 -3.48 24.94 -4.96
C GLY A 9 -4.57 23.85 -5.05
N CYS A 10 -4.26 22.63 -4.65
CA CYS A 10 -5.26 21.61 -4.30
C CYS A 10 -5.90 21.94 -2.95
N ASP A 11 -7.10 21.42 -2.70
CA ASP A 11 -7.68 21.43 -1.36
C ASP A 11 -6.82 20.55 -0.42
N PRO A 12 -6.22 21.10 0.63
CA PRO A 12 -5.33 20.34 1.50
C PRO A 12 -6.05 19.22 2.27
N ASP A 13 -7.32 19.43 2.65
CA ASP A 13 -8.09 18.47 3.43
C ASP A 13 -8.57 17.32 2.54
N LEU A 14 -8.80 17.60 1.25
CA LEU A 14 -9.04 16.57 0.24
C LEU A 14 -7.82 15.65 0.06
N VAL A 15 -6.62 16.23 -0.06
CA VAL A 15 -5.38 15.45 -0.17
C VAL A 15 -5.08 14.68 1.12
N ASP A 16 -5.37 15.26 2.28
CA ASP A 16 -5.19 14.60 3.57
C ASP A 16 -6.17 13.42 3.74
N THR A 17 -7.44 13.62 3.36
CA THR A 17 -8.44 12.55 3.30
C THR A 17 -7.98 11.41 2.40
N ALA A 18 -7.44 11.73 1.22
CA ALA A 18 -6.90 10.72 0.31
C ALA A 18 -5.71 9.96 0.93
N GLY A 19 -4.80 10.69 1.58
CA GLY A 19 -3.66 10.11 2.29
C GLY A 19 -4.07 9.23 3.47
N LEU A 20 -5.13 9.55 4.21
CA LEU A 20 -5.63 8.71 5.30
C LEU A 20 -6.33 7.44 4.79
N ALA A 21 -6.96 7.51 3.62
CA ALA A 21 -7.76 6.44 3.07
C ALA A 21 -7.01 5.49 2.12
N HIS A 22 -5.82 5.83 1.63
CA HIS A 22 -5.15 5.07 0.55
C HIS A 22 -5.00 3.57 0.85
N ASP A 23 -4.69 3.23 2.12
CA ASP A 23 -4.35 1.87 2.54
C ASP A 23 -5.45 1.13 3.31
N ILE A 24 -6.62 1.72 3.53
CA ILE A 24 -7.68 1.09 4.35
C ILE A 24 -8.24 -0.20 3.74
N GLY A 25 -8.03 -0.41 2.44
CA GLY A 25 -8.42 -1.63 1.73
C GLY A 25 -7.37 -2.75 1.76
N HIS A 26 -6.20 -2.54 2.36
CA HIS A 26 -5.20 -3.59 2.49
C HIS A 26 -5.70 -4.70 3.43
N PRO A 27 -5.59 -5.98 3.02
CA PRO A 27 -5.97 -7.10 3.85
C PRO A 27 -4.90 -7.37 4.92
N PRO A 28 -5.17 -8.29 5.87
CA PRO A 28 -4.14 -8.79 6.78
C PRO A 28 -2.87 -9.18 6.02
N PHE A 29 -1.70 -8.88 6.59
CA PHE A 29 -0.39 -9.14 6.01
C PHE A 29 -0.09 -8.37 4.71
N GLY A 30 -0.82 -7.28 4.46
CA GLY A 30 -0.57 -6.32 3.37
C GLY A 30 -0.51 -6.96 1.99
N HIS A 31 0.53 -6.65 1.21
CA HIS A 31 0.73 -7.21 -0.14
C HIS A 31 0.75 -8.74 -0.19
N ASN A 32 1.27 -9.41 0.86
CA ASN A 32 1.27 -10.87 0.91
C ASN A 32 -0.17 -11.41 1.04
N GLY A 33 -1.01 -10.72 1.82
CA GLY A 33 -2.43 -11.02 1.90
C GLY A 33 -3.19 -10.72 0.62
N GLU A 34 -2.83 -9.63 -0.10
CA GLU A 34 -3.43 -9.30 -1.39
C GLU A 34 -3.21 -10.42 -2.42
N ILE A 35 -2.01 -11.03 -2.44
CA ILE A 35 -1.71 -12.19 -3.30
C ILE A 35 -2.62 -13.39 -2.95
N ALA A 36 -2.78 -13.69 -1.66
CA ALA A 36 -3.64 -14.80 -1.23
C ALA A 36 -5.11 -14.54 -1.59
N LEU A 37 -5.61 -13.34 -1.29
CA LEU A 37 -7.00 -12.99 -1.56
C LEU A 37 -7.29 -12.85 -3.06
N ASP A 38 -6.37 -12.39 -3.91
CA ASP A 38 -6.60 -12.34 -5.36
C ASP A 38 -6.76 -13.75 -5.94
N ALA A 39 -5.96 -14.70 -5.46
CA ALA A 39 -6.08 -16.11 -5.85
C ALA A 39 -7.44 -16.69 -5.42
N VAL A 40 -7.84 -16.49 -4.16
CA VAL A 40 -9.13 -16.95 -3.63
C VAL A 40 -10.31 -16.28 -4.34
N ALA A 41 -10.22 -14.98 -4.58
CA ALA A 41 -11.28 -14.17 -5.18
C ALA A 41 -11.36 -14.29 -6.71
N SER A 42 -10.55 -15.15 -7.35
CA SER A 42 -10.57 -15.35 -8.80
C SER A 42 -11.98 -15.64 -9.35
N GLY A 43 -12.78 -16.43 -8.61
CA GLY A 43 -14.18 -16.73 -8.95
C GLY A 43 -15.17 -15.57 -8.82
N CYS A 44 -14.78 -14.44 -8.21
CA CYS A 44 -15.59 -13.24 -8.05
C CYS A 44 -14.91 -11.95 -8.56
N GLY A 45 -13.95 -12.08 -9.50
CA GLY A 45 -13.31 -10.95 -10.17
C GLY A 45 -11.96 -10.51 -9.58
N GLY A 46 -11.38 -11.29 -8.67
CA GLY A 46 -10.08 -11.03 -8.04
C GLY A 46 -10.15 -10.05 -6.86
N PHE A 47 -8.99 -9.71 -6.30
CA PHE A 47 -8.85 -8.80 -5.17
C PHE A 47 -7.72 -7.81 -5.40
N GLU A 48 -7.94 -6.56 -5.03
CA GLU A 48 -6.93 -5.51 -5.05
C GLU A 48 -7.26 -4.49 -3.95
N GLY A 49 -6.25 -4.04 -3.19
CA GLY A 49 -6.46 -3.20 -2.01
C GLY A 49 -7.10 -1.84 -2.33
N ASN A 50 -6.70 -1.17 -3.40
CA ASN A 50 -7.29 0.08 -3.87
C ASN A 50 -8.74 -0.11 -4.34
N ALA A 51 -9.06 -1.23 -4.98
CA ALA A 51 -10.45 -1.57 -5.30
C ALA A 51 -11.28 -1.81 -4.02
N GLN A 52 -10.68 -2.44 -3.02
CA GLN A 52 -11.29 -2.60 -1.70
C GLN A 52 -11.46 -1.26 -0.98
N THR A 53 -10.51 -0.32 -1.11
CA THR A 53 -10.63 1.05 -0.57
C THR A 53 -11.88 1.73 -1.09
N LEU A 54 -12.10 1.75 -2.42
CA LEU A 54 -13.32 2.34 -2.99
C LEU A 54 -14.57 1.68 -2.40
N ARG A 55 -14.60 0.35 -2.37
CA ARG A 55 -15.72 -0.44 -1.85
C ARG A 55 -16.00 -0.18 -0.37
N ILE A 56 -14.98 -0.02 0.47
CA ILE A 56 -15.12 0.34 1.89
C ILE A 56 -15.79 1.71 2.01
N LEU A 57 -15.24 2.70 1.31
CA LEU A 57 -15.71 4.09 1.36
C LEU A 57 -17.15 4.25 0.87
N THR A 58 -17.60 3.44 -0.09
CA THR A 58 -18.91 3.58 -0.72
C THR A 58 -19.96 2.56 -0.27
N ARG A 59 -19.55 1.46 0.39
CA ARG A 59 -20.45 0.32 0.66
C ARG A 59 -20.30 -0.31 2.04
N LEU A 60 -19.07 -0.65 2.45
CA LEU A 60 -18.87 -1.53 3.61
C LEU A 60 -18.89 -0.80 4.95
N GLU A 61 -18.29 0.39 5.03
CA GLU A 61 -18.22 1.13 6.29
C GLU A 61 -19.56 1.84 6.59
N PRO A 62 -20.34 1.40 7.60
CA PRO A 62 -21.70 1.87 7.77
C PRO A 62 -21.73 3.22 8.50
N LYS A 63 -21.93 4.33 7.76
CA LYS A 63 -22.11 5.66 8.38
C LYS A 63 -23.48 6.28 8.19
N VAL A 64 -24.07 6.10 7.00
CA VAL A 64 -25.39 6.66 6.66
C VAL A 64 -26.25 5.60 5.98
N LEU A 65 -27.48 5.44 6.47
CA LEU A 65 -28.51 4.65 5.80
C LEU A 65 -29.47 5.58 5.05
N GLY A 66 -29.66 5.28 3.76
CA GLY A 66 -30.66 5.89 2.91
C GLY A 66 -32.05 5.25 3.03
N PRO A 67 -32.98 5.70 2.17
CA PRO A 67 -34.26 5.01 1.98
C PRO A 67 -34.05 3.52 1.69
N ALA A 68 -34.98 2.70 2.19
CA ALA A 68 -34.93 1.24 2.07
C ALA A 68 -33.63 0.60 2.62
N THR A 69 -33.05 1.17 3.68
CA THR A 69 -31.87 0.64 4.39
C THR A 69 -30.61 0.51 3.51
N ARG A 70 -30.54 1.25 2.41
CA ARG A 70 -29.34 1.29 1.55
C ARG A 70 -28.18 1.93 2.29
N CYS A 71 -27.06 1.23 2.43
CA CYS A 71 -25.81 1.81 2.92
C CYS A 71 -25.16 2.71 1.85
N TYR A 72 -24.72 3.91 2.23
CA TYR A 72 -23.94 4.82 1.38
C TYR A 72 -22.44 4.84 1.74
N GLY A 73 -21.97 3.82 2.47
CA GLY A 73 -20.62 3.82 3.04
C GLY A 73 -20.43 5.01 3.98
N LEU A 74 -19.27 5.67 3.83
CA LEU A 74 -18.94 6.92 4.52
C LEU A 74 -19.62 8.16 3.94
N ASN A 75 -20.34 8.03 2.81
CA ASN A 75 -21.04 9.11 2.13
C ASN A 75 -20.14 10.33 1.83
N LEU A 76 -18.93 10.06 1.32
CA LEU A 76 -17.95 11.08 0.96
C LEU A 76 -18.35 11.82 -0.32
N THR A 77 -17.77 13.01 -0.52
CA THR A 77 -17.97 13.78 -1.75
C THR A 77 -17.31 13.08 -2.95
N ARG A 78 -17.81 13.37 -4.17
CA ARG A 78 -17.18 12.86 -5.41
C ARG A 78 -15.70 13.20 -5.52
N ALA A 79 -15.32 14.40 -5.08
CA ALA A 79 -13.94 14.84 -5.10
C ALA A 79 -13.05 13.95 -4.20
N ALA A 80 -13.52 13.62 -2.99
CA ALA A 80 -12.82 12.74 -2.05
C ALA A 80 -12.63 11.33 -2.61
N LEU A 81 -13.70 10.72 -3.14
CA LEU A 81 -13.62 9.39 -3.74
C LEU A 81 -12.67 9.36 -4.94
N ASP A 82 -12.69 10.39 -5.78
CA ASP A 82 -11.80 10.48 -6.94
C ASP A 82 -10.33 10.71 -6.53
N ALA A 83 -10.08 11.47 -5.45
CA ALA A 83 -8.74 11.65 -4.89
C ALA A 83 -8.17 10.36 -4.26
N THR A 84 -9.03 9.49 -3.72
CA THR A 84 -8.64 8.16 -3.21
C THR A 84 -8.48 7.10 -4.30
N THR A 85 -8.93 7.37 -5.53
CA THR A 85 -8.91 6.37 -6.60
C THR A 85 -7.57 6.39 -7.34
N LYS A 86 -6.59 5.64 -6.81
CA LYS A 86 -5.26 5.50 -7.42
C LYS A 86 -5.31 4.86 -8.82
N TYR A 87 -6.18 3.89 -9.02
CA TYR A 87 -6.32 3.20 -10.31
C TYR A 87 -7.76 3.37 -10.84
N PRO A 88 -8.06 4.48 -11.56
CA PRO A 88 -9.41 4.79 -12.04
C PRO A 88 -9.80 3.94 -13.26
N TRP A 89 -9.75 2.62 -13.10
CA TRP A 89 -10.16 1.63 -14.08
C TRP A 89 -10.52 0.28 -13.42
N PRO A 90 -11.41 -0.49 -14.05
CA PRO A 90 -11.71 -1.86 -13.61
C PRO A 90 -10.58 -2.83 -13.96
N ARG A 91 -10.66 -4.05 -13.43
CA ARG A 91 -9.75 -5.14 -13.81
C ARG A 91 -9.84 -5.41 -15.31
N SER A 92 -8.69 -5.59 -15.95
CA SER A 92 -8.56 -5.91 -17.38
C SER A 92 -7.36 -6.80 -17.62
N GLU A 93 -7.40 -7.58 -18.70
CA GLU A 93 -6.29 -8.45 -19.09
C GLU A 93 -5.02 -7.63 -19.36
N GLY A 94 -3.87 -8.10 -18.87
CA GLY A 94 -2.60 -7.40 -18.99
C GLY A 94 -2.37 -6.24 -18.01
N ARG A 95 -3.39 -5.86 -17.20
CA ARG A 95 -3.22 -4.88 -16.11
C ARG A 95 -3.34 -5.55 -14.75
N ARG A 96 -2.22 -5.61 -14.03
CA ARG A 96 -2.16 -6.21 -12.68
C ARG A 96 -2.95 -5.41 -11.63
N LYS A 97 -2.89 -4.08 -11.71
CA LYS A 97 -3.49 -3.17 -10.72
C LYS A 97 -4.77 -2.54 -11.25
N PHE A 98 -5.81 -2.46 -10.42
CA PHE A 98 -7.13 -1.89 -10.73
C PHE A 98 -7.76 -1.34 -9.45
N GLY A 99 -8.70 -0.40 -9.55
CA GLY A 99 -9.28 0.27 -8.39
C GLY A 99 -10.80 0.16 -8.30
N VAL A 100 -11.41 -0.69 -9.13
CA VAL A 100 -12.88 -0.79 -9.24
C VAL A 100 -13.28 -2.24 -9.46
N TYR A 101 -14.08 -2.80 -8.55
CA TYR A 101 -14.78 -4.07 -8.78
C TYR A 101 -16.01 -3.89 -9.66
N ALA A 102 -16.46 -4.97 -10.31
CA ALA A 102 -17.66 -4.94 -11.14
C ALA A 102 -18.91 -4.47 -10.37
N ASP A 103 -19.05 -4.90 -9.10
CA ASP A 103 -20.12 -4.49 -8.19
C ASP A 103 -20.16 -2.97 -7.95
N ASP A 104 -19.00 -2.31 -8.03
CA ASP A 104 -18.81 -0.90 -7.69
C ASP A 104 -18.78 -0.01 -8.96
N ALA A 105 -19.05 -0.58 -10.14
CA ALA A 105 -19.03 0.13 -11.42
C ALA A 105 -20.03 1.30 -11.48
N ALA A 106 -21.21 1.16 -10.86
CA ALA A 106 -22.23 2.21 -10.87
C ALA A 106 -21.80 3.45 -10.06
N VAL A 107 -21.23 3.24 -8.86
CA VAL A 107 -20.73 4.37 -8.04
C VAL A 107 -19.47 4.97 -8.66
N PHE A 108 -18.63 4.15 -9.29
CA PHE A 108 -17.49 4.63 -10.06
C PHE A 108 -17.91 5.49 -11.26
N GLY A 109 -18.92 5.08 -12.03
CA GLY A 109 -19.47 5.88 -13.12
C GLY A 109 -19.99 7.24 -12.63
N TRP A 110 -20.73 7.26 -11.52
CA TRP A 110 -21.21 8.50 -10.90
C TRP A 110 -20.07 9.41 -10.43
N LEU A 111 -19.07 8.88 -9.72
CA LEU A 111 -17.99 9.72 -9.19
C LEU A 111 -17.13 10.31 -10.32
N ARG A 112 -16.95 9.55 -11.42
CA ARG A 112 -16.15 9.89 -12.60
C ARG A 112 -16.89 10.62 -13.72
N GLU A 113 -18.16 10.96 -13.54
CA GLU A 113 -18.89 11.77 -14.51
C GLU A 113 -18.10 13.06 -14.84
N ASP A 114 -17.93 13.36 -16.12
CA ASP A 114 -17.08 14.44 -16.68
C ASP A 114 -15.56 14.32 -16.47
N ALA A 115 -15.08 13.27 -15.80
CA ALA A 115 -13.64 13.03 -15.64
C ALA A 115 -13.04 12.41 -16.91
N PRO A 116 -11.83 12.83 -17.33
CA PRO A 116 -11.16 12.22 -18.47
C PRO A 116 -10.91 10.72 -18.24
N GLU A 117 -11.12 9.89 -19.26
CA GLU A 117 -10.98 8.44 -19.15
C GLU A 117 -9.56 8.04 -18.70
N GLY A 118 -9.47 7.14 -17.71
CA GLY A 118 -8.20 6.59 -17.21
C GLY A 118 -7.25 7.58 -16.53
N ARG A 119 -7.57 8.89 -16.46
CA ARG A 119 -6.69 9.88 -15.83
C ARG A 119 -6.94 10.01 -14.34
N ARG A 120 -5.86 10.09 -13.57
CA ARG A 120 -5.87 10.42 -12.14
C ARG A 120 -5.98 11.93 -11.97
N CYS A 121 -6.80 12.39 -11.02
CA CYS A 121 -6.78 13.79 -10.62
C CYS A 121 -5.46 14.13 -9.91
N LEU A 122 -5.09 15.41 -9.87
CA LEU A 122 -3.85 15.87 -9.25
C LEU A 122 -3.80 15.48 -7.77
N GLU A 123 -4.91 15.50 -7.05
CA GLU A 123 -4.95 15.10 -5.64
C GLU A 123 -4.58 13.62 -5.45
N ALA A 124 -5.05 12.73 -6.33
CA ALA A 124 -4.65 11.33 -6.32
C ALA A 124 -3.17 11.16 -6.67
N GLN A 125 -2.62 11.95 -7.60
CA GLN A 125 -1.20 11.94 -7.94
C GLN A 125 -0.33 12.45 -6.78
N VAL A 126 -0.79 13.49 -6.07
CA VAL A 126 -0.12 14.04 -4.89
C VAL A 126 -0.16 13.06 -3.71
N MET A 127 -1.29 12.37 -3.51
CA MET A 127 -1.41 11.30 -2.52
C MET A 127 -0.42 10.17 -2.84
N ASP A 128 -0.42 9.68 -4.07
CA ASP A 128 0.46 8.59 -4.53
C ASP A 128 1.95 8.94 -4.36
N TRP A 129 2.33 10.16 -4.73
CA TRP A 129 3.70 10.62 -4.51
C TRP A 129 4.05 10.79 -3.02
N ALA A 130 3.11 11.27 -2.22
CA ALA A 130 3.34 11.42 -0.79
C ALA A 130 3.52 10.08 -0.08
N ASP A 131 2.76 9.06 -0.48
CA ASP A 131 2.93 7.68 -0.04
C ASP A 131 4.31 7.14 -0.44
N ASP A 132 4.69 7.30 -1.71
CA ASP A 132 6.01 6.89 -2.22
C ASP A 132 7.18 7.52 -1.43
N VAL A 133 7.09 8.80 -1.08
CA VAL A 133 8.09 9.51 -0.27
C VAL A 133 8.09 8.99 1.18
N ALA A 134 6.92 8.85 1.80
CA ALA A 134 6.82 8.42 3.19
C ALA A 134 7.36 7.00 3.37
N TYR A 135 6.90 6.07 2.52
CA TYR A 135 7.30 4.66 2.55
C TYR A 135 8.80 4.51 2.29
N SER A 136 9.34 5.17 1.26
CA SER A 136 10.76 5.04 0.91
C SER A 136 11.71 5.57 1.99
N VAL A 137 11.36 6.67 2.66
CA VAL A 137 12.20 7.28 3.70
C VAL A 137 12.05 6.56 5.04
N HIS A 138 10.82 6.24 5.47
CA HIS A 138 10.60 5.59 6.76
C HIS A 138 11.02 4.12 6.78
N ASP A 139 10.90 3.38 5.67
CA ASP A 139 11.41 2.00 5.61
C ASP A 139 12.94 1.96 5.79
N VAL A 140 13.64 2.96 5.24
CA VAL A 140 15.09 3.11 5.43
C VAL A 140 15.38 3.46 6.90
N GLU A 141 14.62 4.38 7.49
CA GLU A 141 14.73 4.70 8.92
C GLU A 141 14.55 3.45 9.80
N ASP A 142 13.45 2.73 9.63
CA ASP A 142 13.12 1.53 10.40
C ASP A 142 14.16 0.43 10.20
N GLY A 143 14.64 0.26 8.97
CA GLY A 143 15.69 -0.69 8.66
C GLY A 143 17.03 -0.32 9.31
N ILE A 144 17.38 0.96 9.42
CA ILE A 144 18.58 1.42 10.17
C ILE A 144 18.42 1.11 11.65
N VAL A 145 17.26 1.45 12.24
CA VAL A 145 16.97 1.18 13.67
C VAL A 145 17.01 -0.31 13.97
N ALA A 146 16.52 -1.15 13.04
CA ALA A 146 16.56 -2.60 13.16
C ALA A 146 17.95 -3.21 12.94
N GLY A 147 18.98 -2.40 12.63
CA GLY A 147 20.32 -2.87 12.29
C GLY A 147 20.37 -3.70 11.00
N ARG A 148 19.37 -3.53 10.13
CA ARG A 148 19.26 -4.23 8.85
C ARG A 148 19.84 -3.41 7.73
N VAL A 149 19.55 -2.11 7.70
CA VAL A 149 20.08 -1.16 6.71
C VAL A 149 21.41 -0.60 7.17
N ASP A 150 22.43 -0.73 6.32
CA ASP A 150 23.67 0.02 6.43
C ASP A 150 23.80 0.97 5.25
N LEU A 151 23.76 2.27 5.50
CA LEU A 151 23.92 3.29 4.46
C LEU A 151 25.36 3.34 3.92
N ASP A 152 26.34 2.82 4.66
CA ASP A 152 27.72 2.70 4.18
C ASP A 152 27.83 1.79 2.96
N ALA A 153 26.91 0.82 2.83
CA ALA A 153 26.83 -0.08 1.69
C ALA A 153 26.58 0.66 0.35
N LEU A 154 25.97 1.85 0.37
CA LEU A 154 25.83 2.67 -0.84
C LEU A 154 27.19 3.19 -1.33
N GLY A 155 28.17 3.33 -0.43
CA GLY A 155 29.54 3.72 -0.76
C GLY A 155 30.32 2.62 -1.49
N ASP A 156 30.04 1.35 -1.20
CA ASP A 156 30.63 0.21 -1.89
C ASP A 156 30.12 0.11 -3.35
N PRO A 157 31.01 0.08 -4.37
CA PRO A 157 30.58 -0.01 -5.76
C PRO A 157 29.78 -1.26 -6.12
N GLY A 158 30.07 -2.40 -5.48
CA GLY A 158 29.40 -3.67 -5.78
C GLY A 158 27.99 -3.74 -5.21
N GLU A 159 27.81 -3.36 -3.95
CA GLU A 159 26.49 -3.27 -3.32
C GLU A 159 25.64 -2.18 -3.98
N ARG A 160 26.23 -1.01 -4.29
CA ARG A 160 25.52 0.05 -5.02
C ARG A 160 25.00 -0.42 -6.38
N ALA A 161 25.81 -1.13 -7.17
CA ALA A 161 25.37 -1.68 -8.46
C ALA A 161 24.23 -2.71 -8.30
N THR A 162 24.28 -3.50 -7.23
CA THR A 162 23.23 -4.47 -6.89
C THR A 162 21.91 -3.77 -6.57
N ILE A 163 21.94 -2.75 -5.72
CA ILE A 163 20.77 -1.95 -5.34
C ILE A 163 20.20 -1.21 -6.57
N ALA A 164 21.07 -0.63 -7.41
CA ALA A 164 20.67 0.02 -8.65
C ALA A 164 19.95 -0.93 -9.61
N THR A 165 20.43 -2.18 -9.71
CA THR A 165 19.77 -3.22 -10.52
C THR A 165 18.41 -3.60 -9.95
N LEU A 166 18.29 -3.71 -8.62
CA LEU A 166 17.01 -3.96 -7.96
C LEU A 166 16.00 -2.83 -8.23
N ALA A 167 16.44 -1.57 -8.17
CA ALA A 167 15.62 -0.40 -8.46
C ALA A 167 15.09 -0.41 -9.90
N ALA A 168 15.96 -0.67 -10.87
CA ALA A 168 15.61 -0.78 -12.29
C ALA A 168 14.67 -1.96 -12.60
N GLY A 169 14.77 -3.04 -11.83
CA GLY A 169 13.92 -4.22 -12.02
C GLY A 169 12.51 -4.10 -11.42
N HIS A 170 12.35 -3.36 -10.33
CA HIS A 170 11.13 -3.40 -9.51
C HIS A 170 10.36 -2.08 -9.41
N PHE A 171 11.03 -0.93 -9.50
CA PHE A 171 10.43 0.35 -9.10
C PHE A 171 10.39 1.41 -10.19
N SER A 172 11.22 1.33 -11.23
CA SER A 172 11.22 2.29 -12.34
C SER A 172 11.87 1.72 -13.59
N HIS A 173 11.53 2.26 -14.77
CA HIS A 173 12.08 1.86 -16.07
C HIS A 173 13.42 2.52 -16.41
N LEU A 174 13.97 3.35 -15.52
CA LEU A 174 15.27 3.99 -15.73
C LEU A 174 16.40 2.94 -15.75
N PRO A 175 17.52 3.22 -16.45
CA PRO A 175 18.68 2.33 -16.44
C PRO A 175 19.38 2.34 -15.08
N ALA A 176 20.06 1.23 -14.74
CA ALA A 176 20.84 1.09 -13.51
C ALA A 176 21.78 2.29 -13.23
N ALA A 177 22.41 2.83 -14.28
CA ALA A 177 23.30 3.99 -14.16
C ALA A 177 22.64 5.25 -13.56
N ALA A 178 21.33 5.46 -13.80
CA ALA A 178 20.61 6.58 -13.20
C ALA A 178 20.47 6.41 -11.68
N PHE A 179 20.28 5.18 -11.20
CA PHE A 179 20.21 4.88 -9.78
C PHE A 179 21.57 4.91 -9.10
N GLU A 180 22.65 4.52 -9.78
CA GLU A 180 24.00 4.72 -9.26
C GLU A 180 24.33 6.21 -9.08
N ALA A 181 23.96 7.05 -10.05
CA ALA A 181 24.10 8.50 -9.93
C ALA A 181 23.24 9.08 -8.80
N ALA A 182 22.02 8.58 -8.62
CA ALA A 182 21.16 8.95 -7.49
C ALA A 182 21.79 8.57 -6.14
N ALA A 183 22.37 7.37 -6.03
CA ALA A 183 23.04 6.89 -4.82
C ALA A 183 24.22 7.78 -4.45
N LEU A 184 25.07 8.14 -5.41
CA LEU A 184 26.17 9.08 -5.20
C LEU A 184 25.66 10.45 -4.74
N GLY A 185 24.59 10.95 -5.36
CA GLY A 185 23.97 12.20 -4.96
C GLY A 185 23.37 12.20 -3.54
N LEU A 186 22.92 11.04 -3.04
CA LEU A 186 22.48 10.87 -1.65
C LEU A 186 23.68 10.83 -0.69
N LEU A 187 24.77 10.14 -1.06
CA LEU A 187 25.99 10.07 -0.25
C LEU A 187 26.66 11.43 -0.05
N ASP A 188 26.47 12.36 -0.98
CA ASP A 188 26.96 13.74 -0.85
C ASP A 188 26.19 14.57 0.21
N LEU A 189 25.05 14.08 0.71
CA LEU A 189 24.25 14.77 1.72
C LEU A 189 24.86 14.58 3.11
N HIS A 190 25.05 15.69 3.83
CA HIS A 190 25.60 15.66 5.19
C HIS A 190 24.76 14.80 6.14
N VAL A 191 23.43 14.81 6.00
CA VAL A 191 22.53 13.98 6.81
C VAL A 191 22.68 12.48 6.56
N VAL A 192 23.11 12.08 5.36
CA VAL A 192 23.40 10.67 5.05
C VAL A 192 24.75 10.28 5.63
N ASP A 193 25.76 11.13 5.47
CA ASP A 193 27.10 10.91 6.03
C ASP A 193 27.07 10.75 7.57
N ALA A 194 26.25 11.56 8.24
CA ALA A 194 26.04 11.51 9.70
C ALA A 194 25.49 10.16 10.20
N LEU A 195 24.92 9.32 9.33
CA LEU A 195 24.28 8.06 9.66
C LEU A 195 24.99 6.82 9.12
N ARG A 196 26.15 6.96 8.46
CA ARG A 196 26.96 5.82 7.99
C ARG A 196 27.45 4.91 9.12
N ARG A 197 27.40 5.37 10.38
CA ARG A 197 27.71 4.58 11.57
C ARG A 197 26.65 4.79 12.64
N TYR A 198 25.45 4.26 12.37
CA TYR A 198 24.37 4.28 13.34
C TYR A 198 24.70 3.39 14.55
N ASP A 199 24.78 3.99 15.74
CA ASP A 199 25.12 3.31 16.99
C ASP A 199 23.94 3.26 17.99
N GLY A 200 22.77 3.78 17.59
CA GLY A 200 21.58 3.85 18.44
C GLY A 200 21.64 4.90 19.56
N SER A 201 22.71 5.69 19.65
CA SER A 201 22.82 6.78 20.62
C SER A 201 21.74 7.84 20.41
N LEU A 202 21.49 8.66 21.44
CA LEU A 202 20.57 9.80 21.31
C LEU A 202 20.97 10.74 20.16
N GLY A 203 22.28 10.94 19.95
CA GLY A 203 22.80 11.72 18.82
C GLY A 203 22.46 11.10 17.47
N ALA A 204 22.64 9.78 17.33
CA ALA A 204 22.28 9.05 16.12
C ALA A 204 20.77 9.06 15.85
N GLN A 205 19.93 8.99 16.89
CA GLN A 205 18.47 9.13 16.76
C GLN A 205 18.07 10.54 16.27
N VAL A 206 18.74 11.59 16.76
CA VAL A 206 18.52 12.96 16.25
C VAL A 206 18.95 13.09 14.80
N ALA A 207 20.11 12.54 14.44
CA ALA A 207 20.59 12.52 13.05
C ALA A 207 19.60 11.79 12.13
N LEU A 208 18.99 10.70 12.61
CA LEU A 208 17.98 9.93 11.88
C LEU A 208 16.72 10.77 11.60
N LYS A 209 16.23 11.52 12.61
CA LYS A 209 15.11 12.46 12.41
C LYS A 209 15.46 13.63 11.50
N ALA A 210 16.72 14.07 11.49
CA ALA A 210 17.19 15.08 10.55
C ALA A 210 17.23 14.55 9.12
N LEU A 211 17.73 13.33 8.91
CA LEU A 211 17.71 12.66 7.60
C LEU A 211 16.30 12.57 7.03
N THR A 212 15.35 12.03 7.81
CA THR A 212 13.98 11.85 7.32
C THR A 212 13.33 13.19 6.97
N SER A 213 13.50 14.20 7.82
CA SER A 213 12.99 15.54 7.57
C SER A 213 13.59 16.19 6.32
N GLU A 214 14.91 16.06 6.12
CA GLU A 214 15.60 16.64 4.97
C GLU A 214 15.20 15.95 3.66
N LEU A 215 15.18 14.61 3.62
CA LEU A 215 14.79 13.86 2.42
C LEU A 215 13.33 14.15 2.03
N VAL A 216 12.41 14.09 3.00
CA VAL A 216 11.00 14.41 2.75
C VAL A 216 10.86 15.84 2.24
N GLY A 217 11.50 16.81 2.90
CA GLY A 217 11.46 18.22 2.50
C GLY A 217 12.02 18.47 1.10
N ARG A 218 13.14 17.82 0.76
CA ARG A 218 13.77 17.87 -0.56
C ARG A 218 12.85 17.32 -1.65
N PHE A 219 12.28 16.12 -1.45
CA PHE A 219 11.43 15.47 -2.44
C PHE A 219 10.13 16.24 -2.66
N VAL A 220 9.52 16.75 -1.59
CA VAL A 220 8.33 17.62 -1.64
C VAL A 220 8.65 18.91 -2.41
N SER A 221 9.73 19.60 -2.06
CA SER A 221 10.09 20.89 -2.68
C SER A 221 10.39 20.73 -4.17
N ALA A 222 11.05 19.63 -4.56
CA ALA A 222 11.40 19.37 -5.94
C ALA A 222 10.18 19.14 -6.83
N VAL A 223 9.20 18.34 -6.40
CA VAL A 223 7.98 18.11 -7.20
C VAL A 223 7.10 19.36 -7.27
N VAL A 224 7.02 20.14 -6.18
CA VAL A 224 6.29 21.41 -6.18
C VAL A 224 6.94 22.39 -7.14
N GLY A 225 8.26 22.59 -7.03
CA GLY A 225 9.00 23.51 -7.88
C GLY A 225 8.94 23.13 -9.36
N ALA A 226 9.08 21.84 -9.69
CA ALA A 226 8.98 21.36 -11.06
C ALA A 226 7.57 21.52 -11.64
N THR A 227 6.53 21.20 -10.86
CA THR A 227 5.14 21.33 -11.31
C THR A 227 4.76 22.79 -11.54
N LEU A 228 5.11 23.70 -10.62
CA LEU A 228 4.86 25.13 -10.78
C LEU A 228 5.70 25.74 -11.91
N GLY A 229 6.93 25.26 -12.11
CA GLY A 229 7.79 25.68 -13.22
C GLY A 229 7.23 25.31 -14.59
N GLN A 230 6.58 24.15 -14.71
CA GLN A 230 5.99 23.67 -15.95
C GLN A 230 4.58 24.22 -16.20
N CYS A 231 3.73 24.25 -15.18
CA CYS A 231 2.31 24.60 -15.31
C CYS A 231 2.01 26.08 -15.03
N GLY A 232 2.96 26.80 -14.42
CA GLY A 232 2.75 28.15 -13.91
C GLY A 232 2.03 28.17 -12.56
N PRO A 233 1.88 29.37 -11.96
CA PRO A 233 1.18 29.53 -10.69
C PRO A 233 -0.35 29.43 -10.89
N GLY A 234 -1.05 28.96 -9.86
CA GLY A 234 -2.51 28.90 -9.83
C GLY A 234 -3.03 27.62 -9.19
N PRO A 235 -4.37 27.47 -9.05
CA PRO A 235 -4.97 26.24 -8.54
C PRO A 235 -4.92 25.14 -9.61
N LEU A 236 -3.89 24.30 -9.54
CA LEU A 236 -3.62 23.20 -10.48
C LEU A 236 -4.51 21.96 -10.25
N CYS A 237 -5.47 22.06 -9.33
CA CYS A 237 -6.33 21.00 -8.83
C CYS A 237 -7.08 20.18 -9.91
N ARG A 238 -7.58 19.01 -9.49
CA ARG A 238 -8.37 18.11 -10.34
C ARG A 238 -7.60 17.71 -11.60
N TYR A 239 -8.11 18.01 -12.78
CA TYR A 239 -7.52 17.61 -14.07
C TYR A 239 -6.79 18.74 -14.79
N ARG A 240 -6.50 19.84 -14.09
CA ARG A 240 -5.88 21.04 -14.68
C ARG A 240 -4.39 20.91 -14.90
N ALA A 241 -3.72 20.02 -14.16
CA ALA A 241 -2.33 19.71 -14.31
C ALA A 241 -2.05 18.25 -13.92
N ASP A 242 -0.86 17.79 -14.28
CA ASP A 242 -0.28 16.55 -13.77
C ASP A 242 0.92 16.88 -12.88
N LEU A 243 1.15 16.05 -11.87
CA LEU A 243 2.29 16.21 -10.98
C LEU A 243 3.58 15.94 -11.75
N VAL A 244 4.52 16.88 -11.69
CA VAL A 244 5.82 16.75 -12.35
C VAL A 244 6.83 16.22 -11.34
N VAL A 245 7.25 14.97 -11.52
CA VAL A 245 8.31 14.34 -10.73
C VAL A 245 9.62 14.42 -11.50
N PRO A 246 10.61 15.20 -11.04
CA PRO A 246 11.93 15.23 -11.68
C PRO A 246 12.58 13.84 -11.69
N GLU A 247 13.18 13.45 -12.82
CA GLU A 247 13.77 12.12 -13.01
C GLU A 247 14.75 11.75 -11.88
N ARG A 248 15.62 12.69 -11.49
CA ARG A 248 16.58 12.50 -10.39
C ARG A 248 15.87 12.16 -9.07
N VAL A 249 14.79 12.85 -8.74
CA VAL A 249 14.07 12.67 -7.48
C VAL A 249 13.27 11.36 -7.50
N GLY A 250 12.65 11.03 -8.64
CA GLY A 250 12.04 9.72 -8.85
C GLY A 250 13.07 8.58 -8.70
N ALA A 251 14.29 8.75 -9.21
CA ALA A 251 15.38 7.80 -9.05
C ALA A 251 15.85 7.68 -7.59
N GLU A 252 16.01 8.79 -6.86
CA GLU A 252 16.36 8.81 -5.43
C GLU A 252 15.31 8.04 -4.59
N VAL A 253 14.01 8.29 -4.80
CA VAL A 253 12.91 7.58 -4.10
C VAL A 253 12.87 6.09 -4.44
N ALA A 254 12.97 5.74 -5.73
CA ALA A 254 13.00 4.34 -6.16
C ALA A 254 14.23 3.58 -5.64
N LEU A 255 15.38 4.25 -5.54
CA LEU A 255 16.59 3.70 -4.94
C LEU A 255 16.38 3.40 -3.45
N LEU A 256 15.79 4.32 -2.67
CA LEU A 256 15.50 4.09 -1.25
C LEU A 256 14.54 2.90 -1.05
N LYS A 257 13.55 2.72 -1.93
CA LYS A 257 12.71 1.50 -1.94
C LYS A 257 13.52 0.23 -2.22
N ALA A 258 14.49 0.30 -3.14
CA ALA A 258 15.38 -0.82 -3.43
C ALA A 258 16.33 -1.14 -2.27
N VAL A 259 16.79 -0.13 -1.55
CA VAL A 259 17.53 -0.26 -0.29
C VAL A 259 16.68 -1.06 0.70
N ALA A 260 15.45 -0.62 0.99
CA ALA A 260 14.53 -1.36 1.87
C ALA A 260 14.28 -2.82 1.40
N LEU A 261 13.99 -3.00 0.10
CA LEU A 261 13.73 -4.31 -0.49
C LEU A 261 14.93 -5.26 -0.35
N ARG A 262 16.15 -4.77 -0.53
CA ARG A 262 17.39 -5.54 -0.39
C ARG A 262 17.51 -6.20 0.99
N PHE A 263 16.96 -5.57 2.03
CA PHE A 263 16.93 -6.10 3.40
C PHE A 263 15.77 -7.06 3.66
N VAL A 264 14.63 -6.87 2.98
CA VAL A 264 13.46 -7.75 3.07
C VAL A 264 13.71 -9.07 2.34
N MET A 265 14.29 -9.04 1.13
CA MET A 265 14.47 -10.23 0.29
C MET A 265 15.59 -11.16 0.76
N SER A 266 16.51 -10.69 1.61
CA SER A 266 17.64 -11.47 2.09
C SER A 266 17.33 -12.41 3.26
N ASP A 267 16.10 -12.45 3.78
CA ASP A 267 15.73 -13.27 4.96
C ASP A 267 14.86 -14.49 4.58
N PRO A 268 15.43 -15.72 4.54
CA PRO A 268 14.67 -16.95 4.29
C PRO A 268 13.55 -17.23 5.30
N ARG A 269 13.65 -16.72 6.53
CA ARG A 269 12.59 -16.91 7.55
C ARG A 269 11.33 -16.14 7.16
N LEU A 270 11.50 -14.96 6.58
CA LEU A 270 10.38 -14.13 6.15
C LEU A 270 9.57 -14.80 5.03
N LEU A 271 10.24 -15.48 4.09
CA LEU A 271 9.58 -16.21 3.00
C LEU A 271 8.69 -17.35 3.52
N THR A 272 9.15 -18.09 4.54
CA THR A 272 8.35 -19.14 5.20
C THR A 272 7.14 -18.54 5.90
N VAL A 273 7.33 -17.46 6.68
CA VAL A 273 6.22 -16.76 7.35
C VAL A 273 5.19 -16.26 6.34
N GLN A 274 5.63 -15.71 5.21
CA GLN A 274 4.72 -15.27 4.15
C GLN A 274 3.93 -16.43 3.55
N ALA A 275 4.53 -17.62 3.39
CA ALA A 275 3.81 -18.80 2.92
C ALA A 275 2.71 -19.22 3.91
N ASP A 276 3.04 -19.31 5.20
CA ASP A 276 2.10 -19.66 6.26
C ASP A 276 0.93 -18.65 6.35
N GLN A 277 1.23 -17.36 6.20
CA GLN A 277 0.23 -16.29 6.14
C GLN A 277 -0.75 -16.45 4.96
N ARG A 278 -0.26 -16.84 3.78
CA ARG A 278 -1.12 -17.08 2.61
C ARG A 278 -2.01 -18.30 2.79
N GLU A 279 -1.47 -19.38 3.35
CA GLU A 279 -2.23 -20.59 3.68
C GLU A 279 -3.33 -20.26 4.70
N LEU A 280 -3.00 -19.46 5.73
CA LEU A 280 -3.94 -19.01 6.74
C LEU A 280 -5.13 -18.27 6.13
N LEU A 281 -4.89 -17.25 5.29
CA LEU A 281 -5.98 -16.48 4.69
C LEU A 281 -6.83 -17.32 3.75
N THR A 282 -6.21 -18.23 3.01
CA THR A 282 -6.90 -19.19 2.15
C THR A 282 -7.81 -20.10 2.97
N GLY A 283 -7.28 -20.70 4.04
CA GLY A 283 -8.05 -21.55 4.95
C GLY A 283 -9.19 -20.81 5.63
N LEU A 284 -8.96 -19.56 6.03
CA LEU A 284 -9.99 -18.71 6.63
C LEU A 284 -11.15 -18.46 5.67
N CYS A 285 -10.88 -18.16 4.40
CA CYS A 285 -11.93 -18.00 3.39
C CYS A 285 -12.73 -19.29 3.17
N VAL A 286 -12.06 -20.45 3.15
CA VAL A 286 -12.72 -21.75 2.99
C VAL A 286 -13.66 -22.03 4.17
N GLU A 287 -13.17 -21.88 5.41
CA GLU A 287 -13.98 -22.13 6.60
C GLU A 287 -15.16 -21.16 6.74
N LEU A 288 -14.95 -19.87 6.45
CA LEU A 288 -16.03 -18.89 6.47
C LEU A 288 -17.08 -19.20 5.41
N THR A 289 -16.68 -19.61 4.21
CA THR A 289 -17.61 -20.01 3.15
C THR A 289 -18.44 -21.24 3.56
N ALA A 290 -17.80 -22.23 4.18
CA ALA A 290 -18.47 -23.47 4.61
C ALA A 290 -19.45 -23.28 5.77
N ARG A 291 -19.22 -22.27 6.63
CA ARG A 291 -20.00 -22.00 7.85
C ARG A 291 -20.84 -20.74 7.77
N ALA A 292 -20.93 -20.13 6.59
CA ALA A 292 -21.77 -18.96 6.37
C ALA A 292 -23.25 -19.37 6.29
N PRO A 293 -24.17 -18.50 6.76
CA PRO A 293 -23.93 -17.15 7.25
C PRO A 293 -23.53 -17.04 8.74
N GLU A 294 -23.54 -18.13 9.51
CA GLU A 294 -23.40 -18.10 10.96
C GLU A 294 -22.01 -17.60 11.42
N ALA A 295 -20.96 -17.95 10.67
CA ALA A 295 -19.59 -17.54 10.95
C ALA A 295 -19.21 -16.14 10.46
N LEU A 296 -20.08 -15.47 9.68
CA LEU A 296 -19.86 -14.10 9.22
C LEU A 296 -20.30 -13.09 10.29
N ASP A 297 -19.67 -11.92 10.29
CA ASP A 297 -20.14 -10.80 11.11
C ASP A 297 -21.60 -10.48 10.77
N PRO A 298 -22.46 -10.22 11.77
CA PRO A 298 -23.88 -9.95 11.55
C PRO A 298 -24.14 -8.82 10.53
N ALA A 299 -23.25 -7.83 10.46
CA ALA A 299 -23.35 -6.71 9.52
C ALA A 299 -23.25 -7.14 8.04
N LEU A 300 -22.58 -8.26 7.74
CA LEU A 300 -22.42 -8.77 6.38
C LEU A 300 -23.50 -9.76 5.96
N ARG A 301 -24.32 -10.26 6.90
CA ARG A 301 -25.39 -11.23 6.60
C ARG A 301 -26.40 -10.72 5.57
N PRO A 302 -26.89 -9.47 5.61
CA PRO A 302 -27.78 -8.97 4.57
C PRO A 302 -27.14 -8.99 3.17
N ALA A 303 -25.84 -8.71 3.08
CA ALA A 303 -25.11 -8.79 1.81
C ALA A 303 -24.94 -10.23 1.33
N TRP A 304 -24.72 -11.18 2.25
CA TRP A 304 -24.67 -12.61 1.95
C TRP A 304 -26.03 -13.15 1.46
N GLU A 305 -27.12 -12.77 2.11
CA GLU A 305 -28.47 -13.19 1.73
C GLU A 305 -28.90 -12.61 0.38
N ALA A 306 -28.53 -11.35 0.11
CA ALA A 306 -28.76 -10.70 -1.17
C ALA A 306 -27.82 -11.19 -2.28
N ALA A 307 -26.77 -11.95 -1.96
CA ALA A 307 -25.84 -12.46 -2.96
C ALA A 307 -26.54 -13.53 -3.82
N GLY A 308 -26.83 -13.19 -5.07
CA GLY A 308 -27.57 -14.04 -6.02
C GLY A 308 -26.82 -15.27 -6.55
N GLY A 309 -25.71 -15.68 -5.94
CA GLY A 309 -24.92 -16.85 -6.35
C GLY A 309 -23.57 -16.96 -5.64
N ASP A 310 -22.84 -18.03 -5.93
CA ASP A 310 -21.58 -18.39 -5.25
C ASP A 310 -20.50 -17.31 -5.38
N ALA A 311 -20.39 -16.67 -6.55
CA ALA A 311 -19.44 -15.58 -6.76
C ALA A 311 -19.74 -14.37 -5.84
N GLY A 312 -21.01 -14.00 -5.69
CA GLY A 312 -21.41 -12.91 -4.79
C GLY A 312 -21.18 -13.25 -3.32
N ARG A 313 -21.46 -14.49 -2.94
CA ARG A 313 -21.20 -15.02 -1.59
C ARG A 313 -19.72 -15.03 -1.25
N LEU A 314 -18.90 -15.49 -2.19
CA LEU A 314 -17.43 -15.45 -2.07
C LEU A 314 -16.93 -14.01 -1.91
N ARG A 315 -17.48 -13.04 -2.65
CA ARG A 315 -17.13 -11.63 -2.46
C ARG A 315 -17.41 -11.15 -1.04
N VAL A 316 -18.53 -11.56 -0.43
CA VAL A 316 -18.85 -11.19 0.97
C VAL A 316 -17.84 -11.81 1.96
N VAL A 317 -17.41 -13.05 1.73
CA VAL A 317 -16.36 -13.69 2.55
C VAL A 317 -15.03 -12.96 2.38
N VAL A 318 -14.65 -12.59 1.17
CA VAL A 318 -13.43 -11.82 0.90
C VAL A 318 -13.51 -10.44 1.56
N ASP A 319 -14.67 -9.77 1.50
CA ASP A 319 -14.92 -8.49 2.21
C ASP A 319 -14.69 -8.64 3.72
N GLN A 320 -15.20 -9.72 4.34
CA GLN A 320 -14.98 -10.03 5.77
C GLN A 320 -13.51 -10.25 6.10
N VAL A 321 -12.80 -11.04 5.30
CA VAL A 321 -11.40 -11.40 5.59
C VAL A 321 -10.50 -10.18 5.39
N ALA A 322 -10.75 -9.38 4.36
CA ALA A 322 -9.99 -8.16 4.08
C ALA A 322 -10.17 -7.10 5.18
N SER A 323 -11.29 -7.09 5.91
CA SER A 323 -11.52 -6.13 6.99
C SER A 323 -10.88 -6.51 8.32
N LEU A 324 -10.24 -7.68 8.41
CA LEU A 324 -9.56 -8.10 9.64
C LEU A 324 -8.19 -7.43 9.76
N THR A 325 -7.76 -7.20 10.99
CA THR A 325 -6.33 -6.96 11.27
C THR A 325 -5.57 -8.29 11.29
N ASP A 326 -4.24 -8.23 11.18
CA ASP A 326 -3.36 -9.40 11.30
C ASP A 326 -3.70 -10.27 12.53
N ALA A 327 -3.79 -9.64 13.71
CA ALA A 327 -4.10 -10.36 14.95
C ALA A 327 -5.52 -10.96 14.95
N GLN A 328 -6.49 -10.31 14.30
CA GLN A 328 -7.84 -10.84 14.17
C GLN A 328 -7.86 -12.03 13.20
N ALA A 329 -7.21 -11.94 12.04
CA ALA A 329 -7.12 -13.03 11.07
C ALA A 329 -6.51 -14.29 11.70
N VAL A 330 -5.42 -14.14 12.44
CA VAL A 330 -4.78 -15.24 13.19
C VAL A 330 -5.74 -15.87 14.19
N ARG A 331 -6.42 -15.05 14.99
CA ARG A 331 -7.36 -15.54 16.01
C ARG A 331 -8.55 -16.26 15.38
N TRP A 332 -9.15 -15.69 14.34
CA TRP A 332 -10.29 -16.26 13.64
C TRP A 332 -9.94 -17.59 12.98
N HIS A 333 -8.78 -17.66 12.32
CA HIS A 333 -8.30 -18.90 11.73
C HIS A 333 -8.13 -19.98 12.80
N ALA A 334 -7.51 -19.66 13.95
CA ALA A 334 -7.32 -20.61 15.04
C ALA A 334 -8.66 -21.11 15.61
N THR A 335 -9.63 -20.23 15.80
CA THR A 335 -10.97 -20.59 16.29
C THR A 335 -11.74 -21.47 15.30
N LEU A 336 -11.66 -21.18 14.00
CA LEU A 336 -12.43 -21.91 12.99
C LEU A 336 -11.78 -23.25 12.62
N THR A 337 -10.46 -23.31 12.46
CA THR A 337 -9.76 -24.54 12.04
C THR A 337 -9.32 -25.43 13.20
N GLY A 338 -9.29 -24.90 14.44
CA GLY A 338 -8.66 -25.56 15.58
C GLY A 338 -7.13 -25.64 15.49
N ARG A 339 -6.49 -24.95 14.53
CA ARG A 339 -5.03 -24.92 14.33
C ARG A 339 -4.48 -23.52 14.58
N GLY A 340 -3.57 -23.39 15.55
CA GLY A 340 -2.80 -22.14 15.73
C GLY A 340 -1.68 -22.03 14.69
N LEU A 341 -1.29 -20.80 14.35
CA LEU A 341 -0.02 -20.58 13.63
C LEU A 341 1.12 -21.17 14.48
N GLY A 342 1.69 -22.28 14.04
CA GLY A 342 2.84 -22.93 14.68
C GLY A 342 2.57 -24.20 15.49
N SER A 343 1.35 -24.73 15.59
CA SER A 343 1.10 -26.01 16.30
C SER A 343 1.28 -27.24 15.41
N GLY A 344 2.27 -27.22 14.52
CA GLY A 344 2.51 -28.23 13.49
C GLY A 344 3.94 -28.74 13.42
N ARG A 345 4.69 -28.70 14.53
CA ARG A 345 5.86 -29.57 14.78
C ARG A 345 5.89 -29.92 16.26
N ASP A 346 5.05 -30.86 16.64
CA ASP A 346 5.32 -31.68 17.82
C ASP A 346 6.69 -32.33 17.63
N LEU A 347 7.65 -31.89 18.44
CA LEU A 347 8.87 -32.63 18.73
C LEU A 347 8.48 -33.84 19.58
N ASP A 348 7.88 -34.86 18.96
CA ASP A 348 7.70 -36.15 19.62
C ASP A 348 8.99 -36.99 19.45
N ARG A 349 9.55 -37.35 20.61
CA ARG A 349 10.50 -38.45 20.89
C ARG A 349 11.95 -38.33 20.41
N SER A 350 12.83 -38.18 21.39
CA SER A 350 13.94 -39.13 21.54
C SER A 350 13.97 -39.68 22.97
N PRO A 351 14.19 -41.00 23.18
CA PRO A 351 14.15 -41.64 24.48
C PRO A 351 15.47 -41.46 25.24
N ALA A 352 15.40 -41.76 26.53
CA ALA A 352 16.50 -41.78 27.50
C ALA A 352 17.82 -42.41 27.01
N SER A 353 18.94 -41.82 27.42
CA SER A 353 20.11 -42.55 27.94
C SER A 353 21.17 -41.61 28.52
N CYS A 354 21.64 -41.98 29.73
CA CYS A 354 22.73 -41.44 30.56
C CYS A 354 22.53 -40.11 31.28
#